data_AF-A0A2I0FJJ5-F1
#
_entry.id   AF-A0A2I0FJJ5-F1
#
_cell.length_a   1.000
_cell.length_b   1.000
_cell.length_c   1.000
_cell.angle_alpha   90.00
_cell.angle_beta   90.00
_cell.angle_gamma   90.00
#
_symmetry.space_group_name_H-M   'P 1'
#
loop_
_entity.id
_entity.type
_entity.pdbx_description
1 polymer ?
#
loop_
_entity_poly.entity_id
_entity_poly.type
_entity_poly.pdbx_seq_one_letter_code
_entity_poly.pdbx_strand_id
1 'polypeptide(L)' 'MGNQVTIIDYTEQGNSIYVNLEVLDEGQDKIYAEEVRFLDDLIYGDLVHAKRSPLTDGCRKETIQYLKNYFNR' A
#
# COMPACT_ATOMS: atom_id res chain seq x y z
N MET A 1 -4.78 -5.92 -17.82
CA MET A 1 -4.12 -6.69 -16.75
C MET A 1 -4.06 -5.72 -15.59
N GLY A 2 -4.95 -5.85 -14.59
CA GLY A 2 -5.22 -4.80 -13.60
C GLY A 2 -4.03 -4.39 -12.73
N ASN A 3 -4.27 -3.41 -11.87
CA ASN A 3 -3.34 -3.07 -10.79
C ASN A 3 -3.01 -4.32 -9.96
N GLN A 4 -1.78 -4.41 -9.48
CA GLN A 4 -1.33 -5.54 -8.67
C GLN A 4 -0.59 -5.03 -7.44
N VAL A 5 -0.91 -5.59 -6.28
CA VAL A 5 -0.25 -5.32 -5.01
C VAL A 5 0.44 -6.59 -4.53
N THR A 6 1.75 -6.51 -4.30
CA THR A 6 2.57 -7.63 -3.83
C THR A 6 3.21 -7.24 -2.51
N ILE A 7 2.87 -7.93 -1.43
CA ILE A 7 3.57 -7.78 -0.14
C ILE A 7 4.87 -8.57 -0.23
N ILE A 8 6.00 -7.89 -0.02
CA ILE A 8 7.34 -8.48 -0.06
C ILE A 8 7.67 -9.08 1.32
N ASP A 9 7.51 -8.27 2.38
CA ASP A 9 7.76 -8.65 3.77
C ASP A 9 7.01 -7.69 4.71
N TYR A 10 6.83 -8.09 5.97
CA TYR A 10 6.30 -7.20 7.00
C TYR A 10 6.80 -7.56 8.41
N THR A 11 6.80 -6.57 9.29
CA THR A 11 7.11 -6.75 10.71
C THR A 11 6.08 -6.06 11.60
N GLU A 12 5.71 -6.71 12.68
CA GLU A 12 4.76 -6.20 13.67
C GLU A 12 5.50 -5.76 14.94
N GLN A 13 5.18 -4.57 15.44
CA GLN A 13 5.74 -4.00 16.65
C GLN A 13 4.65 -3.27 17.46
N GLY A 14 4.10 -3.97 18.45
CA GLY A 14 2.98 -3.45 19.25
C GLY A 14 1.77 -3.15 18.35
N ASN A 15 1.37 -1.88 18.30
CA ASN A 15 0.25 -1.43 17.47
C ASN A 15 0.65 -1.02 16.05
N SER A 16 1.91 -1.22 15.67
CA SER A 16 2.40 -0.86 14.34
C SER A 16 2.71 -2.09 13.48
N ILE A 17 2.41 -2.01 12.19
CA ILE A 17 2.83 -2.97 11.18
C ILE A 17 3.59 -2.21 10.10
N TYR A 18 4.83 -2.60 9.82
CA TYR A 18 5.63 -2.03 8.74
C TYR A 18 5.63 -3.03 7.59
N VAL A 19 5.20 -2.60 6.41
CA VAL A 19 4.91 -3.48 5.27
C VAL A 19 5.72 -2.99 4.08
N ASN A 20 6.65 -3.80 3.61
CA ASN A 20 7.34 -3.58 2.35
C ASN A 20 6.48 -4.17 1.22
N LEU A 21 6.10 -3.36 0.24
CA LEU A 21 5.29 -3.82 -0.88
C LEU A 21 5.75 -3.25 -2.21
N GLU A 22 5.37 -3.96 -3.27
CA GLU A 22 5.47 -3.55 -4.66
C GLU A 22 4.06 -3.38 -5.24
N VAL A 23 3.83 -2.28 -5.97
CA VAL A 23 2.56 -1.98 -6.64
C VAL A 23 2.79 -1.73 -8.12
N LEU A 24 2.16 -2.55 -8.97
CA LEU A 24 2.00 -2.27 -10.40
C LEU A 24 0.76 -1.40 -10.60
N ASP A 25 0.96 -0.19 -11.11
CA ASP A 25 -0.11 0.72 -11.52
C ASP A 25 -0.30 0.63 -13.04
N GLU A 26 -1.32 -0.13 -13.47
CA GLU A 26 -1.63 -0.32 -14.90
C GLU A 26 -1.95 1.01 -15.57
N GLY A 27 -2.53 1.97 -14.84
CA GLY A 27 -2.87 3.30 -15.35
C GLY A 27 -1.65 4.12 -15.77
N GLN A 28 -0.45 3.76 -15.32
CA GLN A 28 0.80 4.44 -15.65
C GLN A 28 1.87 3.51 -16.25
N ASP A 29 1.60 2.20 -16.31
CA ASP A 29 2.56 1.15 -16.68
C ASP A 29 3.87 1.25 -15.86
N LYS A 30 3.72 1.41 -14.54
CA LYS A 30 4.84 1.61 -13.62
C LYS A 30 4.72 0.75 -12.38
N ILE A 31 5.88 0.38 -11.86
CA ILE A 31 6.03 -0.34 -10.61
C ILE A 31 6.61 0.61 -9.57
N TYR A 32 6.01 0.62 -8.38
CA TYR A 32 6.49 1.37 -7.22
C TYR A 32 6.72 0.41 -6.07
N ALA A 33 7.91 0.48 -5.46
CA ALA A 33 8.26 -0.33 -4.30
C ALA A 33 8.58 0.59 -3.13
N GLU A 34 7.84 0.45 -2.04
CA GLU A 34 7.97 1.32 -0.86
C GLU A 34 7.44 0.63 0.41
N GLU A 35 7.77 1.21 1.56
CA GLU A 35 7.20 0.81 2.84
C GLU A 35 5.92 1.61 3.14
N VAL A 36 4.91 0.93 3.65
CA VAL A 36 3.76 1.56 4.32
C VAL A 36 3.67 1.08 5.75
N ARG A 37 3.08 1.92 6.60
CA ARG A 37 2.95 1.65 8.03
C ARG A 37 1.49 1.70 8.45
N PHE A 38 1.04 0.65 9.13
CA PHE A 38 -0.13 0.72 9.98
C PHE A 38 0.25 1.24 11.37
N LEU A 39 -0.60 2.08 11.95
CA LEU A 39 -0.65 2.42 13.36
C LEU A 39 -2.11 2.29 13.79
N ASP A 40 -2.42 1.25 14.56
CA ASP A 40 -3.78 0.78 14.78
C ASP A 40 -4.49 0.55 13.42
N ASP A 41 -5.61 1.24 13.15
CA ASP A 41 -6.40 1.08 11.91
C ASP A 41 -6.07 2.12 10.83
N LEU A 42 -5.10 3.01 11.13
CA LEU A 42 -4.64 4.06 10.24
C LEU A 42 -3.43 3.58 9.44
N ILE A 43 -3.41 3.91 8.14
CA ILE A 43 -2.34 3.55 7.22
C ILE A 43 -1.62 4.79 6.71
N TYR A 44 -0.28 4.74 6.69
CA TYR A 44 0.62 5.82 6.31
C TYR A 44 1.66 5.32 5.30
N GLY A 45 2.21 6.24 4.51
CA GLY A 45 3.20 5.97 3.46
C GLY A 45 2.83 6.69 2.18
N ASP A 46 3.80 6.95 1.30
CA ASP A 46 3.53 7.77 0.13
C ASP A 46 2.59 7.04 -0.85
N LEU A 47 2.77 5.73 -1.07
CA LEU A 47 1.85 4.91 -1.88
C LEU A 47 0.37 5.08 -1.52
N VAL A 48 0.02 5.32 -0.25
CA VAL A 48 -1.37 5.45 0.22
C VAL A 48 -1.80 6.91 0.46
N HIS A 49 -0.87 7.85 0.44
CA HIS A 49 -1.12 9.25 0.78
C HIS A 49 -1.89 9.97 -0.33
N ALA A 50 -2.99 10.65 0.04
CA ALA A 50 -3.92 11.27 -0.92
C ALA A 50 -3.31 12.31 -1.87
N LYS A 51 -2.21 12.97 -1.48
CA LYS A 51 -1.55 14.03 -2.27
C LYS A 51 -0.13 13.71 -2.73
N ARG A 52 0.49 12.68 -2.15
CA ARG A 52 1.90 12.36 -2.40
C ARG A 52 2.06 11.03 -3.13
N SER A 53 1.02 10.20 -3.14
CA SER A 53 1.06 8.94 -3.85
C SER A 53 1.41 9.16 -5.31
N PRO A 54 2.42 8.43 -5.81
CA PRO A 54 2.74 8.46 -7.22
C PRO A 54 1.76 7.58 -8.03
N LEU A 55 0.89 6.82 -7.37
CA LEU A 55 -0.12 5.97 -8.00
C LEU A 55 -1.28 6.80 -8.54
N THR A 56 -1.96 6.26 -9.55
CA THR A 56 -3.28 6.73 -9.97
C THR A 56 -4.27 6.61 -8.81
N ASP A 57 -5.28 7.48 -8.79
CA ASP A 57 -6.26 7.50 -7.68
C ASP A 57 -6.98 6.15 -7.50
N GLY A 58 -7.24 5.44 -8.60
CA GLY A 58 -7.81 4.10 -8.58
C GLY A 58 -6.87 3.07 -7.95
N CYS A 59 -5.64 2.97 -8.45
CA CYS A 59 -4.64 2.05 -7.92
C CYS A 59 -4.35 2.33 -6.43
N ARG A 60 -4.21 3.60 -6.04
CA ARG A 60 -4.05 4.01 -4.63
C ARG A 60 -5.18 3.50 -3.73
N LYS A 61 -6.44 3.65 -4.15
CA LYS A 61 -7.60 3.18 -3.38
C LYS A 61 -7.63 1.65 -3.28
N GLU A 62 -7.30 0.96 -4.37
CA GLU A 62 -7.19 -0.49 -4.40
C GLU A 62 -6.07 -0.99 -3.49
N THR A 63 -4.91 -0.34 -3.47
CA THR A 63 -3.80 -0.65 -2.55
C THR A 63 -4.24 -0.49 -1.10
N ILE A 64 -4.90 0.61 -0.73
CA ILE A 64 -5.41 0.83 0.63
C ILE A 64 -6.39 -0.28 1.03
N GLN A 65 -7.35 -0.60 0.15
CA GLN A 65 -8.37 -1.61 0.44
C GLN A 65 -7.75 -3.00 0.58
N TYR A 66 -6.82 -3.35 -0.31
CA TYR A 66 -6.11 -4.63 -0.27
C TYR A 66 -5.36 -4.80 1.05
N LEU A 67 -4.58 -3.79 1.45
CA LEU A 67 -3.79 -3.85 2.68
C LEU A 67 -4.67 -3.91 3.93
N LYS A 68 -5.74 -3.11 3.99
CA LYS A 68 -6.72 -3.17 5.10
C LYS A 68 -7.34 -4.56 5.24
N ASN A 69 -7.76 -5.15 4.11
CA ASN A 69 -8.31 -6.51 4.11
C ASN A 69 -7.27 -7.55 4.55
N TYR A 70 -6.02 -7.43 4.07
CA TYR A 70 -4.95 -8.38 4.37
C TYR A 70 -4.58 -8.41 5.86
N PHE A 71 -4.43 -7.22 6.48
CA PHE A 71 -4.06 -7.09 7.89
C PHE A 71 -5.25 -7.02 8.85
N ASN A 72 -6.48 -7.13 8.34
CA ASN A 72 -7.72 -7.01 9.12
C ASN A 72 -7.82 -5.70 9.91
N ARG A 73 -7.67 -4.57 9.19
CA ARG A 73 -7.66 -3.17 9.68
C ARG A 73 -8.61 -2.27 8.88
#